data_AF-A0A1X7SPS7-F1
#
_entry.id   AF-A0A1X7SPS7-F1
#
_cell.length_a   1.000
_cell.length_b   1.000
_cell.length_c   1.000
_cell.angle_alpha   90.00
_cell.angle_beta   90.00
_cell.angle_gamma   90.00
#
_symmetry.space_group_name_H-M   'P 1'
#
loop_
_entity.id
_entity.type
_entity.pdbx_description
1 polymer ?
#
loop_
_entity_poly.entity_id
_entity_poly.type
_entity_poly.pdbx_seq_one_letter_code
_entity_poly.pdbx_strand_id
1 'polypeptide(L)' 'LASKESDCGSAKRGGDLGPFGRGQMQKPFEEATYALKIGELSEPVFSDSGIHIIMRTA' A
#
# COMPACT_ATOMS: atom_id res chain seq x y z
N LEU A 1 -3.12 11.25 -7.10
CA LEU A 1 -1.75 11.25 -6.52
C LEU A 1 -0.96 10.03 -6.96
N ALA A 2 -1.41 8.81 -6.64
CA ALA A 2 -0.64 7.59 -6.91
C ALA A 2 -0.24 7.38 -8.39
N SER A 3 -1.09 7.71 -9.37
CA SER A 3 -0.73 7.58 -10.79
C SER A 3 0.35 8.54 -11.30
N LYS A 4 0.63 9.61 -10.56
CA LYS A 4 1.58 10.67 -10.96
C LYS A 4 2.84 10.69 -10.11
N GLU A 5 2.71 10.36 -8.82
CA GLU A 5 3.79 10.51 -7.82
C GLU A 5 4.33 9.17 -7.30
N SER A 6 3.73 8.03 -7.68
CA SER A 6 4.21 6.72 -7.21
C SER A 6 5.26 6.16 -8.16
N ASP A 7 6.45 5.89 -7.65
CA ASP A 7 7.52 5.19 -8.37
C ASP A 7 7.27 3.67 -8.52
N CYS A 8 6.16 3.18 -7.98
CA CYS A 8 5.77 1.78 -8.10
C CYS A 8 5.06 1.51 -9.44
N GLY A 9 5.26 0.32 -10.01
CA GLY A 9 4.55 -0.11 -11.23
C GLY A 9 3.02 -0.12 -11.10
N SER A 10 2.49 -0.09 -9.87
CA SER A 10 1.06 0.06 -9.58
C SER A 10 0.50 1.44 -9.91
N ALA A 11 1.34 2.46 -10.13
CA ALA A 11 0.93 3.81 -10.55
C ALA A 11 0.01 3.78 -11.78
N LYS A 12 0.29 2.90 -12.75
CA LYS A 12 -0.52 2.71 -13.96
C LYS A 12 -1.95 2.25 -13.68
N ARG A 13 -2.20 1.65 -12.51
CA ARG A 13 -3.52 1.24 -12.02
C ARG A 13 -4.05 2.14 -10.88
N GLY A 14 -3.53 3.37 -10.76
CA GLY A 14 -3.95 4.26 -9.69
C GLY A 14 -3.41 3.90 -8.31
N GLY A 15 -2.35 3.10 -8.24
CA GLY A 15 -1.80 2.57 -6.98
C GLY A 15 -2.44 1.26 -6.54
N ASP A 16 -3.41 0.73 -7.30
CA ASP A 16 -4.08 -0.52 -6.93
C ASP A 16 -3.16 -1.75 -7.11
N LEU A 17 -2.99 -2.46 -5.99
CA LEU A 17 -2.25 -3.71 -5.90
C LEU A 17 -3.16 -4.93 -6.08
N GLY A 18 -4.49 -4.74 -6.06
CA GLY A 18 -5.47 -5.83 -6.06
C GLY A 18 -5.53 -6.55 -4.71
N PRO A 19 -6.37 -7.60 -4.59
CA PRO A 19 -6.46 -8.40 -3.39
C PRO A 19 -5.18 -9.22 -3.22
N PHE A 20 -4.60 -9.16 -2.02
CA PHE A 20 -3.46 -9.97 -1.63
C PHE A 20 -3.71 -10.64 -0.27
N GLY A 21 -3.09 -11.80 -0.07
CA GLY A 21 -3.10 -12.55 1.17
C GLY A 21 -1.85 -12.33 2.02
N ARG A 22 -1.88 -12.87 3.24
CA ARG A 22 -0.73 -12.84 4.16
C ARG A 22 0.50 -13.52 3.56
N GLY A 23 1.66 -12.92 3.74
CA GLY A 23 2.96 -13.38 3.22
C GLY A 23 3.26 -12.97 1.78
N GLN A 24 2.38 -12.23 1.10
CA GLN A 24 2.61 -11.75 -0.27
C GLN A 24 3.27 -10.37 -0.34
N MET A 25 3.21 -9.60 0.75
CA MET A 25 3.82 -8.28 0.86
C MET A 25 4.88 -8.26 1.97
N GLN A 26 5.72 -7.22 1.97
CA GLN A 26 6.69 -7.02 3.04
C GLN A 26 5.96 -6.87 4.38
N LYS A 27 6.51 -7.45 5.46
CA LYS A 27 5.92 -7.41 6.81
C LYS A 27 5.38 -6.02 7.23
N PRO A 28 6.16 -4.92 7.16
CA PRO A 28 5.66 -3.61 7.59
C PRO A 28 4.48 -3.11 6.75
N PHE A 29 4.47 -3.43 5.45
CA PHE A 29 3.36 -3.08 4.56
C PHE A 29 2.11 -3.87 4.90
N GLU A 30 2.26 -5.18 5.11
CA GLU A 30 1.17 -6.09 5.46
C GLU A 30 0.53 -5.72 6.80
N GLU A 31 1.34 -5.51 7.83
CA GLU A 31 0.86 -5.14 9.17
C GLU A 31 0.09 -3.82 9.13
N ALA A 32 0.61 -2.82 8.40
CA ALA A 32 -0.09 -1.56 8.21
C ALA A 32 -1.41 -1.72 7.45
N THR A 33 -1.47 -2.53 6.39
CA THR A 33 -2.74 -2.76 5.66
C THR A 33 -3.80 -3.44 6.52
N TYR A 34 -3.42 -4.43 7.33
CA TYR A 34 -4.35 -5.13 8.21
C TYR A 34 -4.78 -4.30 9.44
N ALA A 35 -3.95 -3.35 9.88
CA ALA A 35 -4.29 -2.44 10.97
C ALA A 35 -5.33 -1.38 10.56
N LEU A 36 -5.38 -1.02 9.27
CA LEU A 36 -6.29 0.00 8.75
C LEU A 36 -7.72 -0.52 8.58
N LYS A 37 -8.68 0.38 8.75
CA LYS A 37 -10.08 0.12 8.38
C LYS A 37 -10.29 0.35 6.88
N ILE A 38 -11.37 -0.23 6.36
CA ILE A 38 -11.77 -0.03 4.97
C ILE A 38 -12.06 1.46 4.73
N GLY A 39 -11.41 2.03 3.72
CA GLY A 39 -11.45 3.46 3.38
C GLY A 39 -10.45 4.33 4.12
N GLU A 40 -9.62 3.75 5.00
CA GLU A 40 -8.64 4.50 5.79
C GLU A 40 -7.28 4.58 5.06
N LEU A 41 -6.61 5.72 5.25
CA LEU A 41 -5.28 5.99 4.75
C LEU A 41 -4.27 5.82 5.88
N SER A 42 -3.15 5.16 5.61
CA SER A 42 -2.09 4.94 6.57
C SER A 42 -1.22 6.18 6.78
N GLU A 43 -0.54 6.19 7.92
CA GLU A 43 0.68 6.96 8.07
C GLU A 43 1.78 6.45 7.12
N PRO A 44 2.86 7.22 6.87
CA PRO A 44 3.95 6.78 6.02
C PRO A 44 4.60 5.50 6.55
N VAL A 45 4.49 4.42 5.79
CA VAL A 45 5.05 3.10 6.11
C VAL A 45 6.42 2.98 5.48
N PHE A 46 7.43 2.72 6.32
CA PHE A 46 8.80 2.50 5.86
C PHE A 46 9.01 1.01 5.59
N SER A 47 9.53 0.70 4.42
CA SER A 47 9.90 -0.64 4.01
C SER A 47 11.23 -0.59 3.26
N ASP A 48 11.79 -1.76 2.93
CA ASP A 48 13.08 -1.82 2.23
C ASP A 48 13.02 -1.19 0.83
N SER A 49 11.81 -1.03 0.26
CA SER A 49 11.61 -0.34 -1.02
C SER A 49 11.41 1.17 -0.88
N GLY A 50 11.33 1.71 0.33
CA GLY A 50 11.18 3.15 0.60
C GLY A 50 9.97 3.48 1.47
N ILE A 51 9.33 4.60 1.18
CA ILE A 51 8.20 5.13 1.96
C ILE A 51 6.92 4.89 1.17
N HIS A 52 5.92 4.30 1.83
CA HIS A 52 4.63 3.93 1.24
C HIS A 52 3.50 4.62 1.97
N ILE A 53 2.54 5.14 1.21
CA ILE A 53 1.24 5.57 1.74
C ILE A 53 0.23 4.54 1.28
N ILE A 54 -0.46 3.91 2.23
CA ILE A 54 -1.35 2.79 1.99
C ILE A 54 -2.78 3.26 2.17
N MET A 55 -3.66 2.92 1.23
CA MET A 55 -5.10 3.14 1.37
C MET A 55 -5.80 1.80 1.27
N ARG A 56 -6.54 1.43 2.31
CA ARG A 56 -7.27 0.17 2.31
C ARG A 56 -8.59 0.35 1.59
N THR A 57 -8.79 -0.35 0.46
CA THR A 57 -10.00 -0.25 -0.36
C THR A 57 -11.06 -1.30 -0.01
N ALA A 58 -10.67 -2.43 0.62
CA ALA A 58 -11.54 -3.52 1.06
C ALA A 58 -10.92 -4.26 2.28
#